data_AF-A0A0F9K459-F1
#
_entry.id   AF-A0A0F9K459-F1
#
_cell.length_a   1.000
_cell.length_b   1.000
_cell.length_c   1.000
_cell.angle_alpha   90.00
_cell.angle_beta   90.00
_cell.angle_gamma   90.00
#
_symmetry.space_group_name_H-M   'P 1'
#
loop_
_entity.id
_entity.type
_entity.pdbx_description
1 polymer ?
#
loop_
_entity_poly.entity_id
_entity_poly.type
_entity_poly.pdbx_seq_one_letter_code
_entity_poly.pdbx_strand_id
1 'polypeptide(L)'
;MTLETESLRTQYLGEALVEFLSMKTPRDIVESRPIRGGGSANFVAGHHFIDRLNQAFGFLWSSRIINAHRDGEFIIVQGEVSFTIPKRTRVVENSNGTKETITVEEIEVTKSQFGSAQVKRWAKNDPKGNYEKGDEMDIGNDYKAAGTDMLKKCAVSMGMFSDVYSSKGGDIGASQSQIDAVNMRGETLGWDGTKTNEWVMDQVGKPLEDCAPDEITQVLLPKIIGLINEKKAEEKV
;
A
#
# COMPACT_ATOMS: atom_id res chain seq x y z
N MET A 1 -28.61 -21.23 3.65
CA MET A 1 -28.81 -19.82 3.29
C MET A 1 -28.37 -19.01 4.50
N THR A 2 -27.08 -18.69 4.57
CA THR A 2 -26.45 -18.00 5.69
C THR A 2 -26.82 -16.52 5.59
N LEU A 3 -27.57 -16.04 6.57
CA LEU A 3 -27.90 -14.62 6.72
C LEU A 3 -26.59 -13.88 6.99
N GLU A 4 -26.08 -13.14 6.01
CA GLU A 4 -25.00 -12.18 6.24
C GLU A 4 -25.55 -11.10 7.18
N THR A 5 -25.15 -11.20 8.44
CA THR A 5 -25.41 -10.17 9.44
C THR A 5 -24.63 -8.95 8.99
N GLU A 6 -25.34 -7.88 8.69
CA GLU A 6 -24.72 -6.62 8.29
C GLU A 6 -23.66 -6.22 9.33
N SER A 7 -22.44 -5.91 8.88
CA SER A 7 -21.37 -5.55 9.81
C SER A 7 -21.72 -4.29 10.60
N LEU A 8 -21.29 -4.18 11.86
CA LEU A 8 -21.49 -2.96 12.65
C LEU A 8 -20.94 -1.71 11.93
N ARG A 9 -19.87 -1.86 11.14
CA ARG A 9 -19.34 -0.76 10.31
C ARG A 9 -20.39 -0.32 9.29
N THR A 10 -20.97 -1.25 8.55
CA THR A 10 -22.00 -0.94 7.54
C THR A 10 -23.23 -0.34 8.22
N GLN A 11 -23.60 -0.87 9.40
CA GLN A 11 -24.73 -0.38 10.18
C GLN A 11 -24.62 1.12 10.50
N TYR A 12 -23.48 1.55 11.03
CA TYR A 12 -23.30 2.93 11.49
C TYR A 12 -22.69 3.87 10.45
N LEU A 13 -21.86 3.38 9.53
CA LEU A 13 -21.13 4.19 8.54
C LEU A 13 -21.78 4.13 7.15
N GLY A 14 -22.66 3.17 6.90
CA GLY A 14 -23.33 2.99 5.62
C GLY A 14 -22.46 2.24 4.62
N GLU A 15 -23.11 1.52 3.71
CA GLU A 15 -22.46 0.63 2.75
C GLU A 15 -21.46 1.35 1.86
N ALA A 16 -21.87 2.44 1.21
CA ALA A 16 -21.00 3.19 0.29
C ALA A 16 -19.69 3.66 0.94
N LEU A 17 -19.74 4.15 2.19
CA LEU A 17 -18.53 4.60 2.90
C LEU A 17 -17.66 3.41 3.31
N VAL A 18 -18.26 2.33 3.81
CA VAL A 18 -17.50 1.13 4.21
C VAL A 18 -16.83 0.47 3.00
N GLU A 19 -17.54 0.38 1.88
CA GLU A 19 -17.04 -0.13 0.62
C GLU A 19 -15.90 0.74 0.11
N PHE A 20 -16.09 2.06 0.06
CA PHE A 20 -15.05 3.00 -0.38
C PHE A 20 -13.78 2.93 0.48
N LEU A 21 -13.93 2.80 1.81
CA LEU A 21 -12.80 2.67 2.73
C LEU A 21 -12.08 1.32 2.62
N SER A 22 -12.80 0.25 2.26
CA SER A 22 -12.30 -1.12 2.28
C SER A 22 -12.09 -1.71 0.88
N MET A 23 -12.25 -0.90 -0.18
CA MET A 23 -12.09 -1.34 -1.55
C MET A 23 -10.68 -1.86 -1.81
N LYS A 24 -10.56 -2.82 -2.73
CA LYS A 24 -9.27 -3.37 -3.15
C LYS A 24 -8.35 -2.24 -3.65
N THR A 25 -7.09 -2.30 -3.23
CA THR A 25 -6.11 -1.28 -3.60
C THR A 25 -5.76 -1.40 -5.09
N PRO A 26 -5.88 -0.32 -5.88
CA PRO A 26 -5.41 -0.30 -7.27
C PRO A 26 -3.92 -0.65 -7.36
N ARG A 27 -3.55 -1.57 -8.26
CA ARG A 27 -2.18 -2.11 -8.36
C ARG A 27 -1.14 -1.06 -8.77
N ASP A 28 -1.56 -0.01 -9.46
CA ASP A 28 -0.72 1.10 -9.95
C ASP A 28 -0.21 2.02 -8.84
N ILE A 29 -0.92 2.09 -7.70
CA ILE A 29 -0.52 2.87 -6.53
C ILE A 29 0.23 2.05 -5.47
N VAL A 30 0.43 0.76 -5.73
CA VAL A 30 1.21 -0.14 -4.87
C VAL A 30 2.67 -0.09 -5.31
N GLU A 31 3.51 0.42 -4.43
CA GLU A 31 4.95 0.50 -4.63
C GLU A 31 5.66 -0.61 -3.86
N SER A 32 6.85 -1.00 -4.30
CA SER A 32 7.69 -1.98 -3.60
C SER A 32 8.96 -1.31 -3.08
N ARG A 33 9.33 -1.59 -1.83
CA ARG A 33 10.57 -1.12 -1.23
C ARG A 33 11.40 -2.27 -0.69
N PRO A 34 12.74 -2.20 -0.76
CA PRO A 34 13.58 -3.18 -0.09
C PRO A 34 13.38 -3.10 1.43
N ILE A 35 13.37 -4.26 2.09
CA ILE A 35 13.31 -4.35 3.55
C ILE A 35 14.64 -4.82 4.15
N ARG A 36 14.85 -4.50 5.44
CA ARG A 36 16.01 -4.99 6.17
C ARG A 36 15.91 -6.49 6.36
N GLY A 37 17.03 -7.19 6.17
CA GLY A 37 17.08 -8.66 6.19
C GLY A 37 16.93 -9.29 4.80
N GLY A 38 16.79 -8.48 3.75
CA GLY A 38 16.60 -8.95 2.38
C GLY A 38 15.11 -9.04 2.01
N GLY A 39 14.84 -9.07 0.71
CA GLY A 39 13.48 -9.05 0.17
C GLY A 39 12.91 -7.64 -0.02
N SER A 40 11.65 -7.59 -0.44
CA SER A 40 10.89 -6.36 -0.61
C SER A 40 9.55 -6.44 0.11
N ALA A 41 8.99 -5.28 0.47
CA ALA A 41 7.65 -5.16 0.98
C ALA A 41 6.88 -4.13 0.16
N ASN A 42 5.63 -4.45 -0.09
CA ASN A 42 4.73 -3.54 -0.77
C ASN A 42 4.22 -2.48 0.20
N PHE A 43 3.98 -1.28 -0.32
CA PHE A 43 3.46 -0.16 0.45
C PHE A 43 2.69 0.80 -0.46
N VAL A 44 1.86 1.62 0.16
CA VAL A 44 1.18 2.76 -0.49
C VAL A 44 1.79 4.05 0.05
N ALA A 45 2.10 4.99 -0.84
CA ALA A 45 2.64 6.30 -0.48
C ALA A 45 1.65 7.14 0.34
N GLY A 46 2.17 8.01 1.21
CA GLY A 46 1.34 8.76 2.17
C GLY A 46 0.29 9.68 1.55
N HIS A 47 0.53 10.20 0.35
CA HIS A 47 -0.42 11.10 -0.31
C HIS A 47 -1.73 10.39 -0.70
N HIS A 48 -1.68 9.11 -1.11
CA HIS A 48 -2.88 8.33 -1.39
C HIS A 48 -3.78 8.14 -0.15
N PHE A 49 -3.19 8.10 1.06
CA PHE A 49 -3.97 8.09 2.29
C PHE A 49 -4.68 9.40 2.54
N ILE A 50 -3.99 10.52 2.32
CA ILE A 50 -4.58 11.87 2.43
C ILE A 50 -5.72 12.01 1.42
N ASP A 51 -5.51 11.60 0.17
CA ASP A 51 -6.55 11.65 -0.86
C ASP A 51 -7.76 10.78 -0.50
N ARG A 52 -7.54 9.57 0.03
CA ARG A 52 -8.61 8.68 0.49
C ARG A 52 -9.40 9.29 1.64
N LEU A 53 -8.73 9.90 2.61
CA LEU A 53 -9.36 10.62 3.73
C LEU A 53 -10.18 11.81 3.24
N ASN A 54 -9.63 12.62 2.33
CA ASN A 54 -10.30 13.76 1.73
C ASN A 54 -11.55 13.34 0.94
N GLN A 55 -11.48 12.24 0.19
CA GLN A 55 -12.63 11.73 -0.56
C GLN A 55 -13.70 11.11 0.35
N ALA A 56 -13.30 10.43 1.43
CA ALA A 56 -14.21 9.79 2.36
C ALA A 56 -14.92 10.79 3.29
N PHE A 57 -14.21 11.83 3.75
CA PHE A 57 -14.67 12.69 4.84
C PHE A 57 -14.63 14.19 4.49
N GLY A 58 -14.18 14.59 3.29
CA GLY A 58 -13.95 15.99 2.97
C GLY A 58 -12.91 16.61 3.90
N PHE A 59 -13.26 17.73 4.52
CA PHE A 59 -12.43 18.39 5.54
C PHE A 59 -12.84 18.03 6.98
N LEU A 60 -13.72 17.04 7.18
CA LEU A 60 -14.19 16.60 8.49
C LEU A 60 -13.28 15.56 9.16
N TRP A 61 -12.01 15.52 8.75
CA TRP A 61 -10.99 14.70 9.39
C TRP A 61 -9.79 15.56 9.77
N SER A 62 -9.06 15.12 10.79
CA SER A 62 -7.84 15.78 11.25
C SER A 62 -6.80 14.75 11.68
N SER A 63 -5.53 15.14 11.63
CA SER A 63 -4.45 14.38 12.23
C SER A 63 -3.62 15.28 13.15
N ARG A 64 -3.26 14.74 14.31
CA ARG A 64 -2.51 15.45 15.34
C ARG A 64 -1.36 14.61 15.85
N ILE A 65 -0.17 15.22 15.94
CA ILE A 65 0.97 14.64 16.66
C ILE A 65 0.81 14.99 18.14
N ILE A 66 0.82 13.98 19.00
CA ILE A 66 0.70 14.11 20.46
C ILE A 66 2.09 14.17 21.09
N ASN A 67 2.96 13.26 20.66
CA ASN A 67 4.33 13.17 21.13
C ASN A 67 5.25 12.80 19.96
N ALA A 68 6.45 13.37 19.97
CA ALA A 68 7.49 12.98 19.05
C ALA A 68 8.83 13.03 19.79
N HIS A 69 9.58 11.93 19.78
CA HIS A 69 10.89 11.86 20.41
C HIS A 69 11.83 10.97 19.63
N ARG A 70 13.12 11.13 19.92
CA ARG A 70 14.18 10.26 19.42
C ARG A 70 14.46 9.18 20.44
N ASP A 71 14.49 7.94 19.98
CA ASP A 71 14.93 6.77 20.74
C ASP A 71 16.07 6.08 19.97
N GLY A 72 17.31 6.37 20.39
CA GLY A 72 18.52 5.92 19.70
C GLY A 72 18.59 6.38 18.24
N GLU A 73 18.57 5.43 17.32
CA GLU A 73 18.60 5.66 15.87
C GLU A 73 17.21 5.82 15.24
N PHE A 74 16.15 5.92 16.06
CA PHE A 74 14.77 6.03 15.58
C PHE A 74 14.12 7.32 16.06
N ILE A 75 13.30 7.90 15.19
CA ILE A 75 12.30 8.89 15.54
C ILE A 75 10.98 8.16 15.70
N ILE A 76 10.36 8.33 16.87
CA ILE A 76 9.07 7.75 17.22
C ILE A 76 8.05 8.88 17.36
N VAL A 77 6.94 8.77 16.65
CA VAL A 77 5.84 9.72 16.68
C VAL A 77 4.58 9.02 17.13
N GLN A 78 3.99 9.50 18.24
CA GLN A 78 2.65 9.13 18.65
C GLN A 78 1.68 10.20 18.16
N GLY A 79 0.58 9.77 17.57
CA GLY A 79 -0.46 10.68 17.13
C GLY A 79 -1.81 10.04 16.97
N GLU A 80 -2.74 10.88 16.55
CA GLU A 80 -4.15 10.54 16.36
C GLU A 80 -4.61 10.98 14.97
N VAL A 81 -5.57 10.24 14.44
CA VAL A 81 -6.40 10.64 13.31
C VAL A 81 -7.84 10.55 13.76
N SER A 82 -8.57 11.65 13.61
CA SER A 82 -9.98 11.72 13.94
C SER A 82 -10.82 12.11 12.74
N PHE A 83 -12.08 11.66 12.70
CA PHE A 83 -13.07 12.13 11.74
C PHE A 83 -14.45 12.19 12.36
N THR A 84 -15.27 13.09 11.83
CA THR A 84 -16.65 13.30 12.25
C THR A 84 -17.59 13.03 11.08
N ILE A 85 -18.60 12.18 11.31
CA ILE A 85 -19.72 11.99 10.39
C ILE A 85 -20.92 12.74 10.97
N PRO A 86 -21.44 13.75 10.26
CA PRO A 86 -22.57 14.54 10.74
C PRO A 86 -23.86 13.69 10.72
N LYS A 87 -24.92 14.26 11.29
CA LYS A 87 -26.22 13.64 11.43
C LYS A 87 -26.65 12.87 10.19
N ARG A 88 -26.94 11.58 10.39
CA ARG A 88 -27.42 10.66 9.35
C ARG A 88 -28.62 9.88 9.84
N THR A 89 -29.62 9.73 8.99
CA THR A 89 -30.75 8.83 9.24
C THR A 89 -30.75 7.77 8.15
N ARG A 90 -30.86 6.50 8.54
CA ARG A 90 -31.05 5.39 7.60
C ARG A 90 -32.16 4.46 8.08
N VAL A 91 -32.76 3.76 7.13
CA VAL A 91 -33.70 2.67 7.41
C VAL A 91 -32.96 1.36 7.19
N VAL A 92 -33.04 0.47 8.17
CA VAL A 92 -32.43 -0.87 8.16
C VAL A 92 -33.56 -1.88 8.15
N GLU A 93 -33.50 -2.82 7.22
CA GLU A 93 -34.41 -3.96 7.22
C GLU A 93 -33.73 -5.14 7.91
N ASN A 94 -34.30 -5.57 9.02
CA ASN A 94 -33.82 -6.71 9.77
C ASN A 94 -34.19 -8.03 9.07
N SER A 95 -33.52 -9.11 9.45
CA SER A 95 -33.75 -10.45 8.90
C SER A 95 -35.18 -10.99 9.11
N ASN A 96 -35.94 -10.43 10.06
CA ASN A 96 -37.34 -10.75 10.32
C ASN A 96 -38.32 -9.87 9.52
N GLY A 97 -37.83 -9.03 8.60
CA GLY A 97 -38.62 -8.10 7.79
C GLY A 97 -39.05 -6.82 8.52
N THR A 98 -38.66 -6.61 9.79
CA THR A 98 -38.93 -5.34 10.47
C THR A 98 -38.00 -4.25 9.94
N LYS A 99 -38.55 -3.04 9.79
CA LYS A 99 -37.79 -1.85 9.38
C LYS A 99 -37.52 -0.99 10.60
N GLU A 100 -36.25 -0.73 10.87
CA GLU A 100 -35.79 0.16 11.93
C GLU A 100 -35.21 1.44 11.34
N THR A 101 -35.60 2.58 11.88
CA THR A 101 -34.98 3.86 11.52
C THR A 101 -33.87 4.17 12.51
N ILE A 102 -32.62 4.13 12.05
CA ILE A 102 -31.46 4.53 12.84
C ILE A 102 -31.14 5.97 12.50
N THR A 103 -31.30 6.86 13.49
CA THR A 103 -30.77 8.22 13.42
C THR A 103 -29.54 8.28 14.30
N VAL A 104 -28.42 8.68 13.71
CA VAL A 104 -27.18 8.97 14.42
C VAL A 104 -26.97 10.47 14.34
N GLU A 105 -26.93 11.15 15.49
CA GLU A 105 -26.74 12.60 15.54
C GLU A 105 -25.33 13.00 15.10
N GLU A 106 -24.33 12.24 15.54
CA GLU A 106 -22.93 12.42 15.18
C GLU A 106 -22.16 11.12 15.44
N ILE A 107 -21.20 10.81 14.58
CA ILE A 107 -20.19 9.79 14.87
C ILE A 107 -18.84 10.46 14.87
N GLU A 108 -18.19 10.48 16.02
CA GLU A 108 -16.79 10.84 16.13
C GLU A 108 -15.95 9.58 16.29
N VAL A 109 -14.93 9.42 15.44
CA VAL A 109 -13.99 8.30 15.53
C VAL A 109 -12.60 8.87 15.65
N THR A 110 -11.86 8.41 16.67
CA THR A 110 -10.43 8.70 16.83
C THR A 110 -9.64 7.39 16.87
N LYS A 111 -8.55 7.35 16.10
CA LYS A 111 -7.57 6.25 16.11
C LYS A 111 -6.22 6.80 16.52
N SER A 112 -5.54 6.11 17.43
CA SER A 112 -4.19 6.45 17.87
C SER A 112 -3.20 5.35 17.50
N GLN A 113 -2.02 5.77 17.05
CA GLN A 113 -0.93 4.87 16.65
C GLN A 113 0.45 5.49 16.89
N PHE A 114 1.46 4.63 16.82
CA PHE A 114 2.87 5.03 16.72
C PHE A 114 3.38 4.85 15.29
N GLY A 115 4.05 5.88 14.80
CA GLY A 115 4.85 5.85 13.59
C GLY A 115 6.33 5.92 13.91
N SER A 116 7.16 5.35 13.03
CA SER A 116 8.60 5.31 13.25
C SER A 116 9.38 5.56 11.97
N ALA A 117 10.49 6.27 12.08
CA ALA A 117 11.48 6.39 11.02
C ALA A 117 12.88 6.21 11.61
N GLN A 118 13.76 5.54 10.88
CA GLN A 118 15.17 5.52 11.26
C GLN A 118 15.83 6.84 10.84
N VAL A 119 16.70 7.37 11.69
CA VAL A 119 17.54 8.52 11.36
C VAL A 119 18.42 8.20 10.15
N LYS A 120 18.29 8.99 9.10
CA LYS A 120 19.08 8.81 7.88
C LYS A 120 20.44 9.48 8.03
N ARG A 121 21.47 8.74 7.65
CA ARG A 121 22.86 9.19 7.72
C ARG A 121 23.51 9.18 6.34
N TRP A 122 24.49 10.06 6.15
CA TRP A 122 25.29 10.13 4.94
C TRP A 122 26.07 8.82 4.74
N ALA A 123 25.80 8.12 3.64
CA ALA A 123 26.46 6.84 3.33
C ALA A 123 27.92 7.03 2.87
N LYS A 124 28.25 8.22 2.39
CA LYS A 124 29.56 8.66 1.88
C LYS A 124 29.75 10.13 2.24
N ASN A 125 30.99 10.59 2.27
CA ASN A 125 31.30 12.00 2.45
C ASN A 125 30.64 12.83 1.35
N ASP A 126 30.12 14.00 1.71
CA ASP A 126 29.57 14.96 0.75
C ASP A 126 30.67 15.41 -0.21
N PRO A 127 30.48 15.31 -1.54
CA PRO A 127 31.44 15.81 -2.52
C PRO A 127 31.82 17.29 -2.35
N LYS A 128 30.94 18.09 -1.72
CA LYS A 128 31.20 19.51 -1.42
C LYS A 128 31.88 19.74 -0.07
N GLY A 129 32.14 18.68 0.70
CA GLY A 129 32.86 18.74 1.97
C GLY A 129 32.06 19.28 3.16
N ASN A 130 30.72 19.39 3.07
CA ASN A 130 29.92 19.91 4.19
C ASN A 130 29.56 18.84 5.23
N TYR A 131 29.63 17.56 4.86
CA TYR A 131 29.21 16.44 5.71
C TYR A 131 30.13 15.23 5.51
N GLU A 132 30.33 14.47 6.58
CA GLU A 132 31.10 13.23 6.60
C GLU A 132 30.20 12.00 6.60
N LYS A 133 30.76 10.85 6.22
CA LYS A 133 30.07 9.56 6.32
C LYS A 133 29.65 9.30 7.77
N GLY A 134 28.37 9.04 7.96
CA GLY A 134 27.78 8.78 9.28
C GLY A 134 27.10 10.01 9.89
N ASP A 135 27.32 11.20 9.33
CA ASP A 135 26.60 12.39 9.78
C ASP A 135 25.11 12.24 9.53
N GLU A 136 24.32 12.83 10.42
CA GLU A 136 22.87 12.89 10.28
C GLU A 136 22.52 13.81 9.11
N MET A 137 21.59 13.36 8.27
CA MET A 137 21.27 14.08 7.05
C MET A 137 20.25 15.20 7.29
N ASP A 138 19.02 14.84 7.66
CA ASP A 138 17.97 15.80 8.00
C ASP A 138 16.97 15.12 8.94
N ILE A 139 17.07 15.43 10.22
CA ILE A 139 16.19 14.87 11.25
C ILE A 139 14.73 15.28 11.04
N GLY A 140 14.47 16.46 10.44
CA GLY A 140 13.12 16.93 10.13
C GLY A 140 12.41 16.05 9.11
N ASN A 141 13.15 15.54 8.11
CA ASN A 141 12.61 14.55 7.17
C ASN A 141 12.26 13.23 7.86
N ASP A 142 13.00 12.85 8.90
CA ASP A 142 12.74 11.63 9.66
C ASP A 142 11.54 11.80 10.60
N TYR A 143 11.38 12.97 11.25
CA TYR A 143 10.13 13.32 11.95
C TYR A 143 8.92 13.30 11.01
N LYS A 144 9.04 13.87 9.81
CA LYS A 144 7.99 13.83 8.79
C LYS A 144 7.66 12.40 8.36
N ALA A 145 8.68 11.57 8.14
CA ALA A 145 8.49 10.18 7.77
C ALA A 145 7.78 9.37 8.88
N ALA A 146 8.19 9.56 10.14
CA ALA A 146 7.54 8.93 11.30
C ALA A 146 6.09 9.40 11.47
N GLY A 147 5.82 10.70 11.30
CA GLY A 147 4.46 11.23 11.33
C GLY A 147 3.58 10.67 10.20
N THR A 148 4.14 10.49 9.02
CA THR A 148 3.44 9.86 7.89
C THR A 148 3.13 8.39 8.18
N ASP A 149 4.08 7.64 8.75
CA ASP A 149 3.87 6.25 9.15
C ASP A 149 2.74 6.10 10.20
N MET A 150 2.69 7.01 11.18
CA MET A 150 1.62 7.08 12.17
C MET A 150 0.24 7.29 11.51
N LEU A 151 0.14 8.28 10.63
CA LEU A 151 -1.08 8.58 9.87
C LEU A 151 -1.55 7.35 9.07
N LYS A 152 -0.63 6.69 8.35
CA LYS A 152 -0.94 5.51 7.56
C LYS A 152 -1.47 4.37 8.42
N LYS A 153 -0.85 4.07 9.56
CA LYS A 153 -1.32 3.02 10.48
C LYS A 153 -2.71 3.32 11.05
N CYS A 154 -2.99 4.58 11.42
CA CYS A 154 -4.32 4.98 11.84
C CYS A 154 -5.35 4.74 10.72
N ALA A 155 -5.05 5.15 9.49
CA ALA A 155 -5.93 4.96 8.34
C ALA A 155 -6.13 3.49 7.96
N VAL A 156 -5.08 2.65 8.03
CA VAL A 156 -5.21 1.19 7.84
C VAL A 156 -6.17 0.58 8.86
N SER A 157 -6.13 1.03 10.12
CA SER A 157 -7.07 0.57 11.15
C SER A 157 -8.53 0.95 10.89
N MET A 158 -8.78 1.90 9.96
CA MET A 158 -10.11 2.28 9.48
C MET A 158 -10.56 1.45 8.25
N GLY A 159 -9.67 0.63 7.69
CA GLY A 159 -9.90 -0.23 6.52
C GLY A 159 -9.11 0.16 5.27
N MET A 160 -8.53 1.37 5.25
CA MET A 160 -7.88 1.92 4.05
C MET A 160 -6.63 1.12 3.66
N PHE A 161 -6.60 0.63 2.42
CA PHE A 161 -5.48 -0.14 1.87
C PHE A 161 -5.10 -1.36 2.72
N SER A 162 -6.05 -1.86 3.52
CA SER A 162 -5.78 -2.93 4.48
C SER A 162 -5.30 -4.20 3.81
N ASP A 163 -5.71 -4.46 2.57
CA ASP A 163 -5.23 -5.57 1.73
C ASP A 163 -3.72 -5.51 1.47
N VAL A 164 -3.14 -4.30 1.32
CA VAL A 164 -1.69 -4.13 1.11
C VAL A 164 -0.89 -4.38 2.38
N TYR A 165 -1.45 -3.99 3.52
CA TYR A 165 -0.75 -4.05 4.81
C TYR A 165 -1.08 -5.31 5.63
N SER A 166 -2.10 -6.08 5.22
CA SER A 166 -2.47 -7.38 5.83
C SER A 166 -1.98 -8.58 5.01
N SER A 167 -1.65 -8.39 3.73
CA SER A 167 -0.95 -9.41 2.94
C SER A 167 0.35 -9.81 3.63
N LYS A 168 0.56 -11.11 3.82
CA LYS A 168 1.93 -11.61 4.00
C LYS A 168 2.68 -11.23 2.73
N GLY A 169 3.97 -10.88 2.82
CA GLY A 169 4.77 -10.19 1.79
C GLY A 169 4.90 -10.82 0.38
N GLY A 170 3.97 -11.65 -0.07
CA GLY A 170 3.80 -12.14 -1.43
C GLY A 170 2.33 -12.24 -1.93
N ASP A 171 1.31 -11.87 -1.14
CA ASP A 171 -0.11 -12.04 -1.55
C ASP A 171 -0.65 -10.91 -2.44
N ILE A 172 0.11 -9.82 -2.60
CA ILE A 172 -0.20 -8.81 -3.61
C ILE A 172 0.57 -9.20 -4.86
N GLY A 173 -0.17 -9.67 -5.87
CA GLY A 173 0.38 -9.94 -7.21
C GLY A 173 1.20 -8.75 -7.71
N ALA A 174 2.08 -9.01 -8.67
CA ALA A 174 3.08 -8.07 -9.12
C ALA A 174 2.50 -6.70 -9.51
N SER A 175 3.26 -5.65 -9.24
CA SER A 175 2.87 -4.29 -9.64
C SER A 175 2.73 -4.19 -11.16
N GLN A 176 1.91 -3.25 -11.65
CA GLN A 176 1.70 -3.06 -13.08
C GLN A 176 3.02 -2.82 -13.81
N SER A 177 3.94 -2.03 -13.23
CA SER A 177 5.28 -1.80 -13.80
C SER A 177 6.11 -3.08 -13.98
N GLN A 178 5.95 -4.07 -13.09
CA GLN A 178 6.66 -5.35 -13.16
C GLN A 178 6.04 -6.25 -14.22
N ILE A 179 4.71 -6.25 -14.34
CA ILE A 179 3.98 -6.94 -15.40
C ILE A 179 4.37 -6.36 -16.76
N ASP A 180 4.36 -5.03 -16.90
CA ASP A 180 4.76 -4.33 -18.12
C ASP A 180 6.22 -4.62 -18.49
N ALA A 181 7.11 -4.72 -17.49
CA ALA A 181 8.51 -5.08 -17.71
C ALA A 181 8.69 -6.47 -18.32
N VAL A 182 7.84 -7.44 -17.97
CA VAL A 182 7.86 -8.78 -18.58
C VAL A 182 7.27 -8.71 -19.99
N ASN A 183 6.12 -8.04 -20.18
CA ASN A 183 5.47 -7.90 -21.48
C ASN A 183 6.35 -7.20 -22.52
N MET A 184 6.98 -6.07 -22.18
CA MET A 184 7.92 -5.36 -23.07
C MET A 184 9.10 -6.24 -23.53
N ARG A 185 9.56 -7.16 -22.67
CA ARG A 185 10.62 -8.11 -23.01
C ARG A 185 10.10 -9.25 -23.89
N GLY A 186 8.88 -9.73 -23.64
CA GLY A 186 8.19 -10.66 -24.53
C GLY A 186 8.02 -10.08 -25.93
N GLU A 187 7.61 -8.81 -26.05
CA GLU A 187 7.50 -8.11 -27.33
C GLU A 187 8.83 -8.07 -28.09
N THR A 188 9.96 -7.91 -27.39
CA THR A 188 11.30 -7.96 -28.01
C THR A 188 11.61 -9.34 -28.63
N LEU A 189 11.04 -10.40 -28.07
CA LEU A 189 11.12 -11.75 -28.64
C LEU A 189 10.08 -11.98 -29.76
N GLY A 190 9.19 -11.03 -30.02
CA GLY A 190 8.07 -11.13 -30.96
C GLY A 190 6.87 -11.84 -30.37
N TRP A 191 6.72 -11.84 -29.04
CA TRP A 191 5.57 -12.42 -28.34
C TRP A 191 4.50 -11.35 -28.13
N ASP A 192 3.24 -11.75 -28.23
CA ASP A 192 2.11 -10.95 -27.75
C ASP A 192 1.85 -11.26 -26.25
N GLY A 193 0.86 -10.57 -25.68
CA GLY A 193 0.50 -10.76 -24.27
C GLY A 193 0.07 -12.20 -23.94
N THR A 194 -0.61 -12.88 -24.88
CA THR A 194 -1.06 -14.27 -24.71
C THR A 194 0.13 -15.22 -24.62
N LYS A 195 1.03 -15.15 -25.59
CA LYS A 195 2.23 -15.99 -25.65
C LYS A 195 3.19 -15.71 -24.50
N THR A 196 3.28 -14.45 -24.08
CA THR A 196 4.05 -14.07 -22.88
C THR A 196 3.46 -14.73 -21.64
N ASN A 197 2.13 -14.71 -21.48
CA ASN A 197 1.46 -15.32 -20.34
C ASN A 197 1.55 -16.86 -20.37
N GLU A 198 1.48 -17.50 -21.54
CA GLU A 198 1.72 -18.94 -21.71
C GLU A 198 3.13 -19.33 -21.26
N TRP A 199 4.14 -18.55 -21.66
CA TRP A 199 5.52 -18.77 -21.21
C TRP A 199 5.64 -18.60 -19.69
N VAL A 200 5.01 -17.56 -19.11
CA VAL A 200 5.00 -17.36 -17.64
C VAL A 200 4.33 -18.53 -16.93
N MET A 201 3.20 -19.03 -17.43
CA MET A 201 2.51 -20.22 -16.92
C MET A 201 3.43 -21.45 -16.91
N ASP A 202 4.24 -21.66 -17.95
CA ASP A 202 5.22 -22.75 -17.99
C ASP A 202 6.33 -22.57 -16.94
N GLN A 203 6.75 -21.33 -16.67
CA GLN A 203 7.84 -21.06 -15.73
C GLN A 203 7.44 -21.14 -14.25
N VAL A 204 6.24 -20.68 -13.89
CA VAL A 204 5.82 -20.52 -12.48
C VAL A 204 4.42 -21.06 -12.17
N GLY A 205 3.74 -21.68 -13.14
CA GLY A 205 2.47 -22.39 -12.94
C GLY A 205 1.25 -21.50 -12.69
N LYS A 206 1.36 -20.18 -12.88
CA LYS A 206 0.28 -19.21 -12.67
C LYS A 206 0.38 -18.01 -13.63
N PRO A 207 -0.73 -17.28 -13.87
CA PRO A 207 -0.73 -16.14 -14.77
C PRO A 207 0.20 -15.02 -14.29
N LEU A 208 0.73 -14.23 -15.23
CA LEU A 208 1.63 -13.11 -14.95
C LEU A 208 1.03 -12.09 -13.96
N GLU A 209 -0.28 -11.87 -14.03
CA GLU A 209 -1.02 -10.97 -13.15
C GLU A 209 -1.16 -11.45 -11.70
N ASP A 210 -0.96 -12.75 -11.48
CA ASP A 210 -1.03 -13.40 -10.17
C ASP A 210 0.36 -13.79 -9.64
N CYS A 211 1.41 -13.54 -10.43
CA CYS A 211 2.79 -13.76 -10.01
C CYS A 211 3.16 -12.82 -8.86
N ALA A 212 3.92 -13.32 -7.89
CA ALA A 212 4.46 -12.50 -6.84
C ALA A 212 5.63 -11.62 -7.35
N PRO A 213 5.91 -10.47 -6.72
CA PRO A 213 6.99 -9.57 -7.13
C PRO A 213 8.38 -10.23 -7.22
N ASP A 214 8.68 -11.18 -6.33
CA ASP A 214 9.93 -11.93 -6.29
C ASP A 214 10.02 -12.95 -7.43
N GLU A 215 8.92 -13.63 -7.77
CA GLU A 215 8.84 -14.52 -8.93
C GLU A 215 9.13 -13.75 -10.23
N ILE A 216 8.56 -12.55 -10.38
CA ILE A 216 8.88 -11.70 -11.54
C ILE A 216 10.37 -11.31 -11.55
N THR A 217 10.86 -10.75 -10.45
CA THR A 217 12.19 -10.13 -10.42
C THR A 217 13.35 -11.14 -10.41
N GLN A 218 13.17 -12.28 -9.75
CA GLN A 218 14.23 -13.26 -9.55
C GLN A 218 14.15 -14.45 -10.50
N VAL A 219 12.96 -14.75 -11.06
CA VAL A 219 12.78 -15.91 -11.95
C VAL A 219 12.49 -15.47 -13.37
N LEU A 220 11.42 -14.72 -13.60
CA LEU A 220 10.93 -14.42 -14.95
C LEU A 220 11.84 -13.44 -15.69
N LEU A 221 12.22 -12.32 -15.07
CA LEU A 221 13.05 -11.30 -15.72
C LEU A 221 14.44 -11.83 -16.11
N PRO A 222 15.20 -12.55 -15.27
CA PRO A 222 16.49 -13.11 -15.67
C PRO A 222 16.36 -14.10 -16.84
N LYS A 223 15.35 -14.98 -16.81
CA LYS A 223 15.15 -15.99 -17.84
C LYS A 223 14.79 -15.38 -19.20
N ILE A 224 13.84 -14.44 -19.23
CA ILE A 224 13.44 -13.80 -20.50
C ILE A 224 14.57 -12.93 -21.08
N ILE A 225 15.41 -12.31 -20.23
CA ILE A 225 16.62 -11.60 -20.67
C ILE A 225 17.63 -12.59 -21.29
N GLY A 226 17.78 -13.78 -20.72
CA GLY A 226 18.59 -14.86 -21.29
C GLY A 226 18.17 -15.19 -22.72
N LEU A 227 16.88 -15.42 -22.95
CA LEU A 227 16.32 -15.71 -24.28
C LEU A 227 16.56 -14.56 -25.28
N ILE A 228 16.42 -13.31 -24.84
CA ILE A 228 16.71 -12.15 -25.69
C ILE A 228 18.17 -12.12 -26.12
N ASN A 229 19.09 -12.44 -25.20
CA ASN A 229 20.51 -12.45 -25.49
C ASN A 229 20.89 -13.57 -26.45
N GLU A 230 20.29 -14.76 -26.32
CA GLU A 230 20.46 -15.88 -27.24
C GLU A 230 19.98 -15.53 -28.65
N LYS A 231 18.77 -14.99 -28.79
CA LYS A 231 18.22 -14.53 -30.08
C LYS A 231 19.14 -13.49 -30.75
N LYS A 232 19.65 -12.53 -29.98
CA LYS A 232 20.59 -11.50 -30.50
C LYS A 232 21.95 -12.07 -30.89
N ALA A 233 22.37 -13.18 -30.30
CA ALA A 233 23.60 -13.86 -30.69
C ALA A 233 23.43 -14.61 -32.01
N GLU A 234 22.27 -15.23 -32.22
CA GLU A 234 21.91 -15.92 -33.48
C GLU A 234 21.76 -14.95 -34.65
N GLU A 235 21.19 -13.76 -34.44
CA GLU A 235 21.04 -12.72 -35.47
C GLU A 235 22.36 -12.02 -35.87
N LYS A 236 23.45 -12.25 -35.13
CA LYS A 236 24.79 -11.67 -35.40
C LYS A 236 25.75 -12.63 -36.12
N VAL A 237 25.32 -13.86 -36.39
CA VAL A 237 26.03 -14.86 -37.20
C VAL A 237 25.51 -14.82 -38.63
#